data_AF-A0A834B2M0-F1
#
_entry.id   AF-A0A834B2M0-F1
#
_cell.length_a   1.000
_cell.length_b   1.000
_cell.length_c   1.000
_cell.angle_alpha   90.00
_cell.angle_beta   90.00
_cell.angle_gamma   90.00
#
_symmetry.space_group_name_H-M   'P 1'
#
loop_
_entity.id
_entity.type
_entity.pdbx_description
1 polymer ?
#
loop_
_entity_poly.entity_id
_entity_poly.type
_entity_poly.pdbx_seq_one_letter_code
_entity_poly.pdbx_strand_id
1 'polypeptide(L)'
;MDENLYFDLFTPVIVFNVAFDMDVYMLHKLFWQIVLITIPGFFINYILILWYLASVDKLNLKTISWLLFAVILVSSDPMLTVAAIRDLGFSRGLINLINGESLMTSTMSFVMFKSIVDINSNQKYMNHSLAHTIMDQIMSYCGASFLVGIFSSKLIQLWMSTVFGDDINHISLSFSILYFIFFICKQVGMSGIVTLATMGLFLNSISFKPGVEALLLEFWSCLSFVAFLMVFTFIGLLIPAHTYLYISFSDIYYSLNIYFTLIVLRLLVLLFLSPLLSRLADGFSWRWAFIMVWSEMKGVPNINMALLFAYSDLPFGSEREKSQVKKHSFFILNI
;
A
#
# COMPACT_ATOMS: atom_id res chain seq x y z
N MET A 1 12.97 -15.38 13.95
CA MET A 1 11.82 -15.74 13.11
C MET A 1 11.98 -14.98 11.82
N ASP A 2 11.82 -15.64 10.67
CA ASP A 2 12.00 -14.99 9.37
C ASP A 2 10.96 -13.90 9.20
N GLU A 3 11.39 -12.64 9.15
CA GLU A 3 10.50 -11.47 9.10
C GLU A 3 9.59 -11.49 7.86
N ASN A 4 10.05 -12.14 6.80
CA ASN A 4 9.25 -12.42 5.61
C ASN A 4 7.97 -13.21 5.94
N LEU A 5 8.04 -14.20 6.83
CA LEU A 5 6.87 -14.99 7.24
C LEU A 5 5.87 -14.15 8.04
N TYR A 6 6.37 -13.22 8.84
CA TYR A 6 5.53 -12.29 9.59
C TYR A 6 4.71 -11.42 8.63
N PHE A 7 5.37 -10.80 7.65
CA PHE A 7 4.69 -9.98 6.65
C PHE A 7 3.73 -10.76 5.77
N ASP A 8 4.11 -11.98 5.38
CA ASP A 8 3.26 -12.88 4.60
C ASP A 8 1.98 -13.30 5.35
N LEU A 9 1.96 -13.25 6.68
CA LEU A 9 0.80 -13.65 7.47
C LEU A 9 -0.23 -12.53 7.63
N PHE A 10 0.21 -11.30 7.92
CA PHE A 10 -0.68 -10.18 8.23
C PHE A 10 -1.06 -9.31 7.04
N THR A 11 -0.16 -9.12 6.09
CA THR A 11 -0.41 -8.24 4.92
C THR A 11 -1.59 -8.72 4.06
N PRO A 12 -1.76 -10.03 3.79
CA PRO A 12 -2.90 -10.53 3.02
C PRO A 12 -4.25 -10.15 3.61
N VAL A 13 -4.38 -10.28 4.93
CA VAL A 13 -5.62 -9.97 5.66
C VAL A 13 -5.95 -8.50 5.53
N ILE A 14 -4.99 -7.62 5.80
CA ILE A 14 -5.21 -6.17 5.85
C ILE A 14 -5.63 -5.67 4.46
N VAL A 15 -4.90 -6.08 3.43
CA VAL A 15 -5.17 -5.65 2.04
C VAL A 15 -6.51 -6.17 1.56
N PHE A 16 -6.85 -7.43 1.87
CA PHE A 16 -8.13 -8.00 1.51
C PHE A 16 -9.29 -7.31 2.23
N ASN A 17 -9.19 -7.06 3.53
CA ASN A 17 -10.24 -6.41 4.30
C ASN A 17 -10.55 -5.01 3.76
N VAL A 18 -9.52 -4.20 3.50
CA VAL A 18 -9.68 -2.88 2.90
C VAL A 18 -10.30 -2.97 1.50
N ALA A 19 -9.89 -3.95 0.69
CA ALA A 19 -10.49 -4.18 -0.63
C ALA A 19 -11.96 -4.60 -0.56
N PHE A 20 -12.31 -5.39 0.46
CA PHE A 20 -13.64 -5.95 0.66
C PHE A 20 -14.63 -4.93 1.26
N ASP A 21 -14.17 -3.99 2.08
CA ASP A 21 -15.00 -2.92 2.68
C ASP A 21 -15.38 -1.80 1.68
N MET A 22 -14.74 -1.74 0.50
CA MET A 22 -14.98 -0.66 -0.47
C MET A 22 -16.25 -0.87 -1.30
N ASP A 23 -17.14 0.14 -1.32
CA ASP A 23 -18.33 0.19 -2.18
C ASP A 23 -17.97 0.12 -3.68
N VAL A 24 -18.08 -1.07 -4.28
CA VAL A 24 -17.67 -1.29 -5.68
C VAL A 24 -18.49 -0.46 -6.67
N TYR A 25 -19.77 -0.25 -6.39
CA TYR A 25 -20.64 0.57 -7.25
C TYR A 25 -20.15 2.02 -7.35
N MET A 26 -19.82 2.62 -6.21
CA MET A 26 -19.27 3.99 -6.19
C MET A 26 -17.85 4.03 -6.74
N LEU A 27 -17.04 3.02 -6.45
CA LEU A 27 -15.68 2.90 -7.01
C LEU A 27 -15.72 2.82 -8.53
N HIS A 28 -16.65 2.05 -9.12
CA HIS A 28 -16.75 1.94 -10.56
C HIS A 28 -17.14 3.28 -11.21
N LYS A 29 -18.04 4.04 -10.57
CA LYS A 29 -18.42 5.39 -11.00
C LYS A 29 -17.25 6.37 -10.93
N LEU A 30 -16.40 6.25 -9.92
CA LEU A 30 -15.23 7.11 -9.67
C LEU A 30 -13.92 6.56 -10.24
N PHE A 31 -13.96 5.42 -10.93
CA PHE A 31 -12.78 4.63 -11.30
C PHE A 31 -11.76 5.46 -12.11
N TRP A 32 -12.25 6.17 -13.14
CA TRP A 32 -11.40 7.03 -13.95
C TRP A 32 -10.74 8.15 -13.14
N GLN A 33 -11.42 8.67 -12.12
CA GLN A 33 -10.88 9.71 -11.25
C GLN A 33 -9.78 9.13 -10.35
N ILE A 34 -10.04 7.98 -9.73
CA ILE A 34 -9.07 7.29 -8.85
C ILE A 34 -7.81 6.92 -9.63
N VAL A 35 -7.95 6.36 -10.83
CA VAL A 35 -6.82 5.97 -11.69
C VAL A 35 -6.01 7.20 -12.10
N LEU A 36 -6.70 8.29 -12.47
CA LEU A 36 -6.06 9.52 -12.91
C LEU A 36 -5.41 10.30 -11.77
N ILE A 37 -5.90 10.20 -10.53
CA ILE A 37 -5.19 10.76 -9.37
C ILE A 37 -4.00 9.88 -9.02
N THR A 38 -4.26 8.58 -8.88
CA THR A 38 -3.28 7.67 -8.30
C THR A 38 -2.10 7.45 -9.21
N ILE A 39 -2.30 7.13 -10.50
CA ILE A 39 -1.18 6.74 -11.37
C ILE A 39 -0.22 7.93 -11.60
N PRO A 40 -0.64 9.03 -12.26
CA PRO A 40 0.27 10.16 -12.49
C PRO A 40 0.63 10.87 -11.18
N GLY A 41 -0.29 10.97 -10.21
CA GLY A 41 0.02 11.57 -8.91
C GLY A 41 1.10 10.79 -8.16
N PHE A 42 1.08 9.46 -8.20
CA PHE A 42 2.14 8.61 -7.64
C PHE A 42 3.48 8.88 -8.31
N PHE A 43 3.55 8.88 -9.65
CA PHE A 43 4.81 9.10 -10.37
C PHE A 43 5.37 10.50 -10.16
N ILE A 44 4.53 11.53 -10.20
CA ILE A 44 4.96 12.92 -9.97
C ILE A 44 5.44 13.09 -8.52
N ASN A 45 4.69 12.59 -7.53
CA ASN A 45 5.12 12.62 -6.13
C ASN A 45 6.44 11.88 -5.94
N TYR A 46 6.59 10.70 -6.53
CA TYR A 46 7.79 9.90 -6.44
C TYR A 46 9.02 10.65 -7.00
N ILE A 47 8.90 11.26 -8.18
CA ILE A 47 9.98 12.05 -8.80
C ILE A 47 10.32 13.28 -7.94
N LEU A 48 9.32 13.99 -7.42
CA LEU A 48 9.54 15.16 -6.57
C LEU A 48 10.23 14.79 -5.26
N ILE A 49 9.84 13.67 -4.63
CA ILE A 49 10.48 13.18 -3.41
C ILE A 49 11.92 12.76 -3.69
N LEU A 50 12.18 12.09 -4.82
CA LEU A 50 13.54 11.77 -5.24
C LEU A 50 14.40 13.02 -5.44
N TRP A 51 13.86 14.04 -6.11
CA TRP A 51 14.54 15.31 -6.33
C TRP A 51 14.84 16.03 -4.99
N TYR A 52 13.88 16.04 -4.08
CA TYR A 52 14.07 16.58 -2.74
C TYR A 52 15.16 15.83 -1.95
N LEU A 53 15.12 14.49 -1.95
CA LEU A 53 16.12 13.67 -1.28
C LEU A 53 17.53 13.89 -1.86
N ALA A 54 17.63 14.03 -3.19
CA ALA A 54 18.88 14.34 -3.86
C ALA A 54 19.40 15.75 -3.49
N SER A 55 18.52 16.73 -3.33
CA SER A 55 18.90 18.10 -2.95
C SER A 55 19.34 18.24 -1.51
N VAL A 56 18.84 17.39 -0.60
CA VAL A 56 19.18 17.47 0.83
C VAL A 56 20.55 16.86 1.12
N ASP A 57 21.12 16.06 0.21
CA ASP A 57 22.49 15.53 0.08
C ASP A 57 23.33 15.29 1.36
N LYS A 58 22.66 15.03 2.50
CA LYS A 58 23.32 14.77 3.79
C LYS A 58 23.46 13.28 4.12
N LEU A 59 22.74 12.43 3.40
CA LEU A 59 22.64 11.00 3.76
C LEU A 59 23.66 10.10 3.04
N ASN A 60 24.45 10.58 2.06
CA ASN A 60 25.48 9.79 1.34
C ASN A 60 25.01 8.37 0.96
N LEU A 61 23.73 8.20 0.62
CA LEU A 61 23.16 6.88 0.34
C LEU A 61 23.46 6.48 -1.09
N LYS A 62 23.61 5.18 -1.33
CA LYS A 62 23.70 4.64 -2.70
C LYS A 62 22.40 4.94 -3.46
N THR A 63 22.50 5.10 -4.79
CA THR A 63 21.38 5.44 -5.70
C THR A 63 20.13 4.57 -5.52
N ILE A 64 20.31 3.28 -5.19
CA ILE A 64 19.20 2.34 -4.98
C ILE A 64 18.48 2.56 -3.63
N SER A 65 19.23 2.92 -2.59
CA SER A 65 18.66 3.25 -1.27
C SER A 65 17.76 4.49 -1.36
N TRP A 66 18.09 5.48 -2.20
CA TRP A 66 17.23 6.64 -2.48
C TRP A 66 15.93 6.26 -3.17
N LEU A 67 16.00 5.40 -4.18
CA LEU A 67 14.81 4.89 -4.89
C LEU A 67 13.87 4.17 -3.92
N LEU A 68 14.40 3.24 -3.13
CA LEU A 68 13.61 2.50 -2.15
C LEU A 68 13.04 3.40 -1.06
N PHE A 69 13.81 4.38 -0.57
CA PHE A 69 13.34 5.33 0.43
C PHE A 69 12.21 6.21 -0.10
N ALA A 70 12.35 6.73 -1.33
CA ALA A 70 11.28 7.50 -1.96
C ALA A 70 9.99 6.68 -2.13
N VAL A 71 10.08 5.39 -2.49
CA VAL A 71 8.90 4.51 -2.61
C VAL A 71 8.22 4.33 -1.23
N ILE A 72 9.01 4.11 -0.17
CA ILE A 72 8.49 3.99 1.19
C ILE A 72 7.77 5.27 1.61
N LEU A 73 8.32 6.44 1.29
CA LEU A 73 7.73 7.74 1.65
C LEU A 73 6.44 8.06 0.88
N VAL A 74 6.32 7.63 -0.38
CA VAL A 74 5.09 7.82 -1.18
C VAL A 74 3.95 6.96 -0.67
N SER A 75 4.25 5.79 -0.11
CA SER A 75 3.23 4.84 0.32
C SER A 75 2.31 5.40 1.40
N SER A 76 1.02 5.05 1.32
CA SER A 76 -0.08 5.49 2.18
C SER A 76 -0.81 4.27 2.75
N ASP A 77 -1.35 4.36 3.96
CA ASP A 77 -2.10 3.25 4.56
C ASP A 77 -3.61 3.45 4.42
N PRO A 78 -4.29 2.61 3.62
CA PRO A 78 -5.72 2.74 3.41
C PRO A 78 -6.57 2.43 4.65
N MET A 79 -6.07 1.65 5.61
CA MET A 79 -6.89 1.30 6.78
C MET A 79 -6.92 2.43 7.80
N LEU A 80 -5.78 3.09 8.01
CA LEU A 80 -5.70 4.27 8.87
C LEU A 80 -6.42 5.47 8.26
N THR A 81 -6.29 5.69 6.95
CA THR A 81 -6.99 6.78 6.26
C THR A 81 -8.51 6.62 6.39
N VAL A 82 -9.05 5.41 6.18
CA VAL A 82 -10.48 5.10 6.37
C VAL A 82 -10.92 5.44 7.79
N ALA A 83 -10.16 5.01 8.80
CA ALA A 83 -10.49 5.26 10.20
C ALA A 83 -10.52 6.76 10.53
N ALA A 84 -9.57 7.55 10.02
CA ALA A 84 -9.50 8.98 10.24
C ALA A 84 -10.66 9.76 9.61
N ILE A 85 -11.14 9.34 8.43
CA ILE A 85 -12.19 10.06 7.70
C ILE A 85 -13.60 9.62 8.05
N ARG A 86 -13.78 8.40 8.58
CA ARG A 86 -15.12 7.83 8.87
C ARG A 86 -15.90 8.67 9.87
N ASP A 87 -15.23 9.29 10.83
CA ASP A 87 -15.85 10.09 11.90
C ASP A 87 -16.05 11.56 11.51
N LEU A 88 -15.51 12.01 10.37
CA LEU A 88 -15.52 13.42 9.94
C LEU A 88 -16.79 13.82 9.15
N GLY A 89 -17.72 12.89 8.92
CA GLY A 89 -19.02 13.18 8.30
C GLY A 89 -18.94 13.60 6.82
N PHE A 90 -17.89 13.20 6.10
CA PHE A 90 -17.73 13.50 4.68
C PHE A 90 -18.75 12.78 3.78
N SER A 91 -18.88 13.25 2.53
CA SER A 91 -19.75 12.59 1.56
C SER A 91 -19.22 11.18 1.23
N ARG A 92 -20.13 10.21 1.02
CA ARG A 92 -19.77 8.83 0.65
C ARG A 92 -18.86 8.77 -0.59
N GLY A 93 -19.06 9.69 -1.54
CA GLY A 93 -18.21 9.79 -2.73
C GLY A 93 -16.77 10.19 -2.42
N LEU A 94 -16.55 11.14 -1.51
CA LEU A 94 -15.21 11.58 -1.12
C LEU A 94 -14.48 10.50 -0.31
N ILE A 95 -15.20 9.81 0.59
CA ILE A 95 -14.65 8.70 1.38
C ILE A 95 -14.18 7.58 0.45
N ASN A 96 -15.02 7.14 -0.48
CA ASN A 96 -14.67 6.09 -1.43
C ASN A 96 -13.55 6.51 -2.41
N LEU A 97 -13.46 7.80 -2.75
CA LEU A 97 -12.35 8.33 -3.55
C LEU A 97 -11.01 8.22 -2.80
N ILE A 98 -10.95 8.67 -1.54
CA ILE A 98 -9.76 8.62 -0.68
C ILE A 98 -9.34 7.16 -0.40
N ASN A 99 -10.31 6.29 -0.12
CA ASN A 99 -10.06 4.87 0.11
C ASN A 99 -9.48 4.18 -1.13
N GLY A 100 -10.05 4.47 -2.31
CA GLY A 100 -9.55 3.95 -3.58
C GLY A 100 -8.15 4.46 -3.93
N GLU A 101 -7.89 5.75 -3.72
CA GLU A 101 -6.57 6.37 -3.92
C GLU A 101 -5.52 5.72 -3.01
N SER A 102 -5.79 5.63 -1.72
CA SER A 102 -4.85 5.06 -0.74
C SER A 102 -4.58 3.56 -0.97
N LEU A 103 -5.59 2.78 -1.36
CA LEU A 103 -5.41 1.37 -1.72
C LEU A 103 -4.59 1.21 -3.01
N MET A 104 -4.88 1.97 -4.07
CA MET A 104 -4.07 1.92 -5.28
C MET A 104 -2.63 2.39 -5.05
N THR A 105 -2.44 3.44 -4.23
CA THR A 105 -1.10 3.95 -3.90
C THR A 105 -0.30 2.93 -3.09
N SER A 106 -0.92 2.27 -2.11
CA SER A 106 -0.26 1.24 -1.31
C SER A 106 0.17 0.04 -2.15
N THR A 107 -0.72 -0.47 -3.02
CA THR A 107 -0.41 -1.59 -3.92
C THR A 107 0.66 -1.23 -4.94
N MET A 108 0.59 -0.04 -5.55
CA MET A 108 1.62 0.46 -6.48
C MET A 108 2.97 0.63 -5.80
N SER A 109 2.99 1.18 -4.58
CA SER A 109 4.24 1.34 -3.82
C SER A 109 4.90 0.00 -3.54
N PHE A 110 4.13 -1.02 -3.16
CA PHE A 110 4.67 -2.36 -2.92
C PHE A 110 5.22 -3.01 -4.19
N VAL A 111 4.50 -2.89 -5.31
CA VAL A 111 4.99 -3.41 -6.61
C VAL A 111 6.28 -2.71 -7.00
N MET A 112 6.34 -1.38 -6.93
CA MET A 112 7.55 -0.61 -7.23
C MET A 112 8.71 -0.99 -6.33
N PHE A 113 8.48 -1.14 -5.02
CA PHE A 113 9.48 -1.56 -4.06
C PHE A 113 10.08 -2.91 -4.44
N LYS A 114 9.22 -3.90 -4.71
CA LYS A 114 9.66 -5.25 -5.10
C LYS A 114 10.40 -5.24 -6.42
N SER A 115 9.91 -4.51 -7.43
CA SER A 115 10.59 -4.38 -8.72
C SER A 115 12.00 -3.78 -8.59
N ILE A 116 12.19 -2.75 -7.75
CA ILE A 116 13.51 -2.16 -7.52
C ILE A 116 14.45 -3.16 -6.83
N VAL A 117 13.95 -3.93 -5.86
CA VAL A 117 14.73 -4.97 -5.18
C VAL A 117 15.13 -6.09 -6.14
N ASP A 118 14.20 -6.56 -6.97
CA ASP A 118 14.42 -7.64 -7.94
C ASP A 118 15.38 -7.23 -9.07
N ILE A 119 15.36 -5.97 -9.50
CA ILE A 119 16.32 -5.46 -10.48
C ILE A 119 17.72 -5.43 -9.88
N ASN A 120 17.87 -4.96 -8.63
CA ASN A 120 19.17 -4.90 -8.00
C ASN A 120 19.77 -6.29 -7.75
N SER A 121 18.96 -7.30 -7.39
CA SER A 121 19.45 -8.67 -7.23
C SER A 121 19.86 -9.28 -8.58
N ASN A 122 19.17 -8.93 -9.67
CA ASN A 122 19.43 -9.42 -11.03
C ASN A 122 20.41 -8.57 -11.86
N GLN A 123 20.97 -7.49 -11.30
CA GLN A 123 21.94 -6.59 -11.99
C GLN A 123 23.21 -7.29 -12.49
N LYS A 124 23.43 -8.57 -12.17
CA LYS A 124 24.52 -9.38 -12.76
C LYS A 124 24.30 -9.78 -14.23
N TYR A 125 23.11 -9.57 -14.83
CA TYR A 125 22.77 -10.19 -16.12
C TYR A 125 22.11 -9.33 -17.22
N MET A 126 21.88 -8.01 -17.08
CA MET A 126 21.08 -7.27 -18.07
C MET A 126 21.76 -6.03 -18.68
N ASN A 127 22.01 -6.10 -20.00
CA ASN A 127 22.57 -5.06 -20.88
C ASN A 127 21.50 -4.29 -21.70
N HIS A 128 20.24 -4.25 -21.25
CA HIS A 128 19.15 -3.54 -21.94
C HIS A 128 18.64 -2.33 -21.15
N SER A 129 18.03 -1.37 -21.86
CA SER A 129 17.61 -0.10 -21.29
C SER A 129 16.68 -0.32 -20.09
N LEU A 130 17.16 0.04 -18.89
CA LEU A 130 16.50 -0.23 -17.60
C LEU A 130 15.01 0.17 -17.60
N ALA A 131 14.65 1.25 -18.28
CA ALA A 131 13.27 1.75 -18.33
C ALA A 131 12.28 0.78 -18.99
N HIS A 132 12.63 0.16 -20.13
CA HIS A 132 11.74 -0.79 -20.81
C HIS A 132 11.58 -2.09 -20.00
N THR A 133 12.66 -2.57 -19.37
CA THR A 133 12.61 -3.78 -18.55
C THR A 133 11.76 -3.57 -17.30
N ILE A 134 11.84 -2.39 -16.67
CA ILE A 134 10.98 -2.00 -15.54
C ILE A 134 9.52 -1.97 -15.97
N MET A 135 9.21 -1.32 -17.10
CA MET A 135 7.85 -1.17 -17.59
C MET A 135 7.22 -2.53 -17.91
N ASP A 136 7.95 -3.40 -18.61
CA ASP A 136 7.47 -4.73 -18.99
C ASP A 136 7.34 -5.68 -17.79
N GLN A 137 8.26 -5.59 -16.81
CA GLN A 137 8.13 -6.34 -15.57
C GLN A 137 6.92 -5.87 -14.78
N ILE A 138 6.74 -4.58 -14.53
CA ILE A 138 5.58 -4.07 -13.78
C ILE A 138 4.28 -4.43 -14.50
N MET A 139 4.23 -4.28 -15.82
CA MET A 139 3.04 -4.60 -16.62
C MET A 139 2.70 -6.09 -16.56
N SER A 140 3.69 -6.98 -16.73
CA SER A 140 3.48 -8.43 -16.63
C SER A 140 3.11 -8.86 -15.21
N TYR A 141 3.80 -8.32 -14.19
CA TYR A 141 3.50 -8.59 -12.77
C TYR A 141 2.10 -8.12 -12.40
N CYS A 142 1.70 -6.89 -12.75
CA CYS A 142 0.39 -6.35 -12.40
C CYS A 142 -0.73 -6.99 -13.23
N GLY A 143 -0.54 -7.11 -14.54
CA GLY A 143 -1.55 -7.64 -15.46
C GLY A 143 -1.89 -9.10 -15.15
N ALA A 144 -0.88 -9.93 -14.92
CA ALA A 144 -1.09 -11.33 -14.59
C ALA A 144 -1.76 -11.49 -13.20
N SER A 145 -1.33 -10.70 -12.20
CA SER A 145 -1.94 -10.73 -10.85
C SER A 145 -3.40 -10.28 -10.86
N PHE A 146 -3.73 -9.27 -11.66
CA PHE A 146 -5.09 -8.77 -11.83
C PHE A 146 -6.02 -9.83 -12.45
N LEU A 147 -5.56 -10.54 -13.49
CA LEU A 147 -6.33 -11.62 -14.11
C LEU A 147 -6.58 -12.78 -13.14
N VAL A 148 -5.58 -13.19 -12.36
CA VAL A 148 -5.72 -14.24 -11.35
C VAL A 148 -6.68 -13.80 -10.24
N GLY A 149 -6.67 -12.52 -9.85
CA GLY A 149 -7.60 -11.98 -8.86
C GLY A 149 -9.06 -12.03 -9.31
N ILE A 150 -9.33 -11.69 -10.57
CA ILE A 150 -10.67 -11.83 -11.16
C ILE A 150 -11.09 -13.30 -11.21
N PHE A 151 -10.20 -14.17 -11.69
CA PHE A 151 -10.51 -15.59 -11.83
C PHE A 151 -10.79 -16.25 -10.48
N SER A 152 -9.97 -15.94 -9.47
CA SER A 152 -10.14 -16.45 -8.11
C SER A 152 -11.39 -15.91 -7.42
N SER A 153 -11.74 -14.63 -7.61
CA SER A 153 -13.00 -14.07 -7.11
C SER A 153 -14.22 -14.80 -7.68
N LYS A 154 -14.22 -15.07 -9.00
CA LYS A 154 -15.28 -15.87 -9.64
C LYS A 154 -15.32 -17.32 -9.14
N LEU A 155 -14.17 -17.93 -8.87
CA LEU A 155 -14.11 -19.27 -8.29
C LEU A 155 -14.71 -19.31 -6.88
N ILE A 156 -14.35 -18.36 -6.02
CA ILE A 156 -14.92 -18.24 -4.67
C ILE A 156 -16.42 -18.04 -4.77
N GLN A 157 -16.89 -17.17 -5.67
CA GLN A 157 -18.31 -16.95 -5.90
C GLN A 157 -19.04 -18.25 -6.27
N LEU A 158 -18.51 -19.00 -7.24
CA LEU A 158 -19.11 -20.27 -7.68
C LEU A 158 -19.18 -21.25 -6.51
N TRP A 159 -18.13 -21.34 -5.70
CA TRP A 159 -18.08 -22.22 -4.53
C TRP A 159 -19.04 -21.77 -3.42
N MET A 160 -19.15 -20.47 -3.17
CA MET A 160 -20.08 -19.91 -2.19
C MET A 160 -21.54 -20.08 -2.64
N SER A 161 -21.80 -20.09 -3.95
CA SER A 161 -23.13 -20.34 -4.52
C SER A 161 -23.53 -21.82 -4.51
N THR A 162 -22.57 -22.75 -4.49
CA THR A 162 -22.84 -24.20 -4.50
C THR A 162 -22.87 -24.81 -3.11
N VAL A 163 -22.16 -24.23 -2.14
CA VAL A 163 -22.15 -24.67 -0.75
C VAL A 163 -23.41 -24.15 -0.04
N PHE A 164 -24.40 -25.03 0.13
CA PHE A 164 -25.48 -24.83 1.09
C PHE A 164 -24.98 -25.26 2.48
N GLY A 165 -24.57 -24.32 3.31
CA GLY A 165 -24.10 -24.60 4.67
C GLY A 165 -24.13 -23.38 5.58
N ASP A 166 -23.99 -23.61 6.88
CA ASP A 166 -24.02 -22.59 7.94
C ASP A 166 -22.99 -21.46 7.72
N ASP A 167 -23.29 -20.26 8.24
CA ASP A 167 -22.48 -19.03 8.08
C ASP A 167 -20.99 -19.21 8.46
N ILE A 168 -20.70 -20.12 9.39
CA ILE A 168 -19.34 -20.43 9.87
C ILE A 168 -18.49 -21.11 8.77
N ASN A 169 -19.10 -21.98 7.96
CA ASN A 169 -18.39 -22.68 6.88
C ASN A 169 -17.95 -21.70 5.79
N HIS A 170 -18.76 -20.68 5.52
CA HIS A 170 -18.46 -19.62 4.56
C HIS A 170 -17.22 -18.82 4.98
N ILE A 171 -17.07 -18.49 6.27
CA ILE A 171 -15.90 -17.76 6.80
C ILE A 171 -14.63 -18.61 6.69
N SER A 172 -14.66 -19.86 7.18
CA SER A 172 -13.50 -20.75 7.17
C SER A 172 -13.01 -21.04 5.75
N LEU A 173 -13.94 -21.18 4.80
CA LEU A 173 -13.63 -21.42 3.40
C LEU A 173 -13.04 -20.17 2.73
N SER A 174 -13.61 -18.99 2.98
CA SER A 174 -13.07 -17.71 2.51
C SER A 174 -11.63 -17.49 3.00
N PHE A 175 -11.37 -17.72 4.30
CA PHE A 175 -10.04 -17.60 4.89
C PHE A 175 -9.05 -18.58 4.24
N SER A 176 -9.43 -19.85 4.09
CA SER A 176 -8.55 -20.89 3.52
C SER A 176 -8.19 -20.58 2.06
N ILE A 177 -9.17 -20.17 1.25
CA ILE A 177 -8.93 -19.87 -0.16
C ILE A 177 -8.06 -18.62 -0.32
N LEU A 178 -8.26 -17.61 0.53
CA LEU A 178 -7.45 -16.38 0.50
C LEU A 178 -5.97 -16.68 0.65
N TYR A 179 -5.58 -17.44 1.69
CA TYR A 179 -4.18 -17.81 1.89
C TYR A 179 -3.66 -18.74 0.80
N PHE A 180 -4.50 -19.67 0.32
CA PHE A 180 -4.12 -20.58 -0.76
C PHE A 180 -3.75 -19.81 -2.05
N ILE A 181 -4.57 -18.85 -2.46
CA ILE A 181 -4.31 -18.01 -3.63
C ILE A 181 -3.06 -17.15 -3.41
N PHE A 182 -2.90 -16.57 -2.22
CA PHE A 182 -1.73 -15.76 -1.89
C PHE A 182 -0.42 -16.54 -2.06
N PHE A 183 -0.34 -17.74 -1.50
CA PHE A 183 0.85 -18.59 -1.61
C PHE A 183 1.10 -19.08 -3.04
N ILE A 184 0.05 -19.45 -3.79
CA ILE A 184 0.19 -19.81 -5.21
C ILE A 184 0.74 -18.63 -6.01
N CYS A 185 0.19 -17.43 -5.83
CA CYS A 185 0.67 -16.23 -6.53
C CYS A 185 2.14 -15.96 -6.20
N LYS A 186 2.52 -16.12 -4.94
CA LYS A 186 3.92 -15.95 -4.51
C LYS A 186 4.84 -16.96 -5.19
N GLN A 187 4.41 -18.22 -5.35
CA GLN A 187 5.21 -19.28 -5.97
C GLN A 187 5.33 -19.13 -7.49
N VAL A 188 4.30 -18.61 -8.15
CA VAL A 188 4.32 -18.32 -9.61
C VAL A 188 5.12 -17.05 -9.93
N GLY A 189 5.56 -16.30 -8.91
CA GLY A 189 6.27 -15.03 -9.11
C GLY A 189 5.32 -13.89 -9.48
N MET A 190 4.06 -13.96 -9.07
CA MET A 190 3.06 -12.88 -9.22
C MET A 190 3.02 -12.01 -7.95
N SER A 191 2.35 -10.86 -8.03
CA SER A 191 2.10 -10.01 -6.86
C SER A 191 0.86 -10.49 -6.12
N GLY A 192 1.06 -11.33 -5.09
CA GLY A 192 -0.04 -11.82 -4.25
C GLY A 192 -0.89 -10.69 -3.64
N ILE A 193 -0.29 -9.54 -3.32
CA ILE A 193 -1.00 -8.38 -2.78
C ILE A 193 -1.97 -7.79 -3.81
N VAL A 194 -1.57 -7.65 -5.07
CA VAL A 194 -2.44 -7.14 -6.15
C VAL A 194 -3.57 -8.14 -6.44
N THR A 195 -3.25 -9.43 -6.44
CA THR A 195 -4.27 -10.49 -6.59
C THR A 195 -5.32 -10.42 -5.49
N LEU A 196 -4.91 -10.23 -4.23
CA LEU A 196 -5.84 -10.15 -3.10
C LEU A 196 -6.67 -8.87 -3.10
N ALA A 197 -6.06 -7.73 -3.44
CA ALA A 197 -6.78 -6.47 -3.56
C ALA A 197 -7.87 -6.54 -4.63
N THR A 198 -7.55 -7.14 -5.78
CA THR A 198 -8.52 -7.34 -6.87
C THR A 198 -9.57 -8.37 -6.49
N MET A 199 -9.17 -9.48 -5.84
CA MET A 199 -10.10 -10.49 -5.35
C MET A 199 -11.13 -9.90 -4.38
N GLY A 200 -10.69 -9.12 -3.38
CA GLY A 200 -11.57 -8.47 -2.39
C GLY A 200 -12.53 -7.47 -3.03
N LEU A 201 -12.03 -6.65 -3.94
CA LEU A 201 -12.84 -5.70 -4.73
C LEU A 201 -13.95 -6.41 -5.52
N PHE A 202 -13.62 -7.47 -6.26
CA PHE A 202 -14.63 -8.17 -7.05
C PHE A 202 -15.59 -8.98 -6.16
N LEU A 203 -15.14 -9.47 -5.02
CA LEU A 203 -15.97 -10.23 -4.09
C LEU A 203 -17.08 -9.35 -3.50
N ASN A 204 -16.77 -8.09 -3.15
CA ASN A 204 -17.78 -7.15 -2.64
C ASN A 204 -18.79 -6.69 -3.71
N SER A 205 -18.46 -6.83 -5.00
CA SER A 205 -19.37 -6.43 -6.09
C SER A 205 -20.57 -7.36 -6.25
N ILE A 206 -20.51 -8.53 -5.61
CA ILE A 206 -21.42 -9.63 -5.86
C ILE A 206 -22.33 -9.74 -4.65
N SER A 207 -23.64 -9.65 -4.90
CA SER A 207 -24.65 -9.71 -3.86
C SER A 207 -24.62 -11.06 -3.15
N PHE A 208 -24.09 -11.08 -1.93
CA PHE A 208 -24.22 -12.23 -1.05
C PHE A 208 -25.64 -12.28 -0.48
N LYS A 209 -25.99 -13.39 0.18
CA LYS A 209 -27.17 -13.37 1.05
C LYS A 209 -26.95 -12.30 2.13
N PRO A 210 -27.89 -11.36 2.35
CA PRO A 210 -27.66 -10.16 3.15
C PRO A 210 -27.26 -10.42 4.61
N GLY A 211 -27.53 -11.60 5.17
CA GLY A 211 -27.08 -11.99 6.52
C GLY A 211 -25.62 -12.47 6.58
N VAL A 212 -25.14 -13.17 5.55
CA VAL A 212 -23.77 -13.71 5.50
C VAL A 212 -22.76 -12.60 5.23
N GLU A 213 -23.14 -11.62 4.41
CA GLU A 213 -22.28 -10.49 4.02
C GLU A 213 -21.84 -9.64 5.21
N ALA A 214 -22.81 -9.23 6.04
CA ALA A 214 -22.54 -8.42 7.23
C ALA A 214 -21.65 -9.15 8.23
N LEU A 215 -21.92 -10.44 8.45
CA LEU A 215 -21.11 -11.27 9.34
C LEU A 215 -19.68 -11.43 8.79
N LEU A 216 -19.51 -11.61 7.48
CA LEU A 216 -18.20 -11.72 6.85
C LEU A 216 -17.42 -10.40 6.98
N LEU A 217 -18.04 -9.26 6.70
CA LEU A 217 -17.44 -7.93 6.83
C LEU A 217 -16.97 -7.67 8.27
N GLU A 218 -17.82 -7.96 9.26
CA GLU A 218 -17.49 -7.75 10.67
C GLU A 218 -16.36 -8.68 11.13
N PHE A 219 -16.38 -9.94 10.70
CA PHE A 219 -15.30 -10.89 10.96
C PHE A 219 -13.97 -10.43 10.37
N TRP A 220 -13.94 -10.04 9.10
CA TRP A 220 -12.74 -9.55 8.43
C TRP A 220 -12.23 -8.24 9.03
N SER A 221 -13.13 -7.33 9.40
CA SER A 221 -12.77 -6.09 10.09
C SER A 221 -12.13 -6.37 11.44
N CYS A 222 -12.67 -7.30 12.22
CA CYS A 222 -12.10 -7.73 13.50
C CYS A 222 -10.70 -8.35 13.30
N LEU A 223 -10.56 -9.26 12.33
CA LEU A 223 -9.31 -9.95 12.06
C LEU A 223 -8.22 -8.99 11.53
N SER A 224 -8.60 -8.03 10.68
CA SER A 224 -7.73 -6.96 10.18
C SER A 224 -7.29 -6.01 11.29
N PHE A 225 -8.19 -5.66 12.21
CA PHE A 225 -7.85 -4.84 13.37
C PHE A 225 -6.85 -5.54 14.31
N VAL A 226 -7.06 -6.83 14.59
CA VAL A 226 -6.11 -7.62 15.39
C VAL A 226 -4.75 -7.74 14.68
N ALA A 227 -4.76 -8.01 13.37
CA ALA A 227 -3.55 -8.06 12.56
C ALA A 227 -2.78 -6.73 12.63
N PHE A 228 -3.47 -5.61 12.54
CA PHE A 228 -2.88 -4.29 12.65
C PHE A 228 -2.26 -4.01 14.02
N LEU A 229 -2.96 -4.32 15.11
CA LEU A 229 -2.43 -4.17 16.46
C LEU A 229 -1.19 -5.02 16.68
N MET A 230 -1.19 -6.26 16.16
CA MET A 230 -0.01 -7.12 16.19
C MET A 230 1.15 -6.46 15.44
N VAL A 231 0.94 -6.04 14.19
CA VAL A 231 1.96 -5.39 13.36
C VAL A 231 2.57 -4.19 14.09
N PHE A 232 1.75 -3.26 14.59
CA PHE A 232 2.23 -2.12 15.36
C PHE A 232 2.99 -2.51 16.64
N THR A 233 2.52 -3.51 17.38
CA THR A 233 3.17 -3.97 18.61
C THR A 233 4.54 -4.58 18.32
N PHE A 234 4.65 -5.45 17.31
CA PHE A 234 5.91 -6.07 16.92
C PHE A 234 6.91 -5.03 16.44
N ILE A 235 6.48 -4.10 15.59
CA ILE A 235 7.29 -2.98 15.11
C ILE A 235 7.77 -2.12 16.28
N GLY A 236 6.87 -1.77 17.19
CA GLY A 236 7.15 -0.98 18.39
C GLY A 236 8.18 -1.65 19.30
N LEU A 237 8.32 -2.97 19.27
CA LEU A 237 9.35 -3.72 19.99
C LEU A 237 10.66 -3.86 19.21
N LEU A 238 10.59 -4.07 17.88
CA LEU A 238 11.74 -4.28 17.00
C LEU A 238 12.60 -3.02 16.82
N ILE A 239 11.97 -1.85 16.74
CA ILE A 239 12.68 -0.60 16.44
C ILE A 239 13.56 -0.13 17.61
N PRO A 240 13.07 -0.07 18.87
CA PRO A 240 13.88 0.39 19.99
C PRO A 240 15.11 -0.47 20.26
N ALA A 241 15.01 -1.78 19.99
CA ALA A 241 16.08 -2.74 20.28
C ALA A 241 17.38 -2.46 19.51
N HIS A 242 17.32 -1.81 18.35
CA HIS A 242 18.49 -1.56 17.49
C HIS A 242 18.84 -0.09 17.28
N THR A 243 17.98 0.87 17.66
CA THR A 243 18.11 2.27 17.23
C THR A 243 18.36 3.30 18.34
N TYR A 244 18.11 2.96 19.60
CA TYR A 244 18.16 3.92 20.73
C TYR A 244 19.56 4.43 21.08
N LEU A 245 20.63 3.78 20.63
CA LEU A 245 22.01 4.15 20.99
C LEU A 245 22.57 5.37 20.23
N TYR A 246 21.85 5.92 19.23
CA TYR A 246 22.35 7.02 18.38
C TYR A 246 21.23 7.99 17.96
N ILE A 247 20.45 8.51 18.89
CA ILE A 247 19.46 9.56 18.59
C ILE A 247 20.07 10.91 18.99
N SER A 248 20.32 11.77 17.99
CA SER A 248 20.69 13.17 18.20
C SER A 248 19.47 14.06 17.97
N PHE A 249 19.39 15.21 18.66
CA PHE A 249 18.35 16.22 18.44
C PHE A 249 18.27 16.69 16.97
N SER A 250 19.37 16.57 16.22
CA SER A 250 19.39 16.88 14.80
C SER A 250 18.52 15.94 13.96
N ASP A 251 18.36 14.67 14.35
CA ASP A 251 17.60 13.68 13.57
C ASP A 251 16.09 13.94 13.65
N ILE A 252 15.63 14.39 14.83
CA ILE A 252 14.23 14.77 15.06
C ILE A 252 13.85 15.95 14.14
N TYR A 253 14.73 16.95 14.04
CA TYR A 253 14.53 18.09 13.15
C TYR A 253 14.47 17.67 11.67
N TYR A 254 15.35 16.78 11.22
CA TYR A 254 15.31 16.28 9.84
C TYR A 254 14.04 15.51 9.54
N SER A 255 13.60 14.63 10.44
CA SER A 255 12.38 13.87 10.22
C SER A 255 11.15 14.76 10.14
N LEU A 256 11.05 15.76 11.01
CA LEU A 256 9.97 16.73 11.00
C LEU A 256 10.00 17.57 9.71
N ASN A 257 11.18 18.00 9.28
CA ASN A 257 11.32 18.72 8.00
C ASN A 257 10.87 17.85 6.81
N ILE A 258 11.31 16.59 6.75
CA ILE A 258 10.86 15.64 5.70
C ILE A 258 9.34 15.51 5.72
N TYR A 259 8.73 15.31 6.89
CA TYR A 259 7.28 15.21 7.02
C TYR A 259 6.54 16.43 6.44
N PHE A 260 6.93 17.65 6.83
CA PHE A 260 6.33 18.87 6.28
C PHE A 260 6.55 18.99 4.78
N THR A 261 7.74 18.65 4.27
CA THR A 261 7.99 18.68 2.82
C THR A 261 7.13 17.68 2.06
N LEU A 262 6.88 16.48 2.61
CA LEU A 262 6.01 15.48 1.98
C LEU A 262 4.58 15.98 1.83
N ILE A 263 4.04 16.62 2.88
CA ILE A 263 2.70 17.24 2.85
C ILE A 263 2.63 18.32 1.76
N VAL A 264 3.64 19.19 1.69
CA VAL A 264 3.69 20.28 0.71
C VAL A 264 3.81 19.73 -0.72
N LEU A 265 4.65 18.72 -0.95
CA LEU A 265 4.79 18.08 -2.26
C LEU A 265 3.48 17.42 -2.69
N ARG A 266 2.81 16.69 -1.79
CA ARG A 266 1.51 16.07 -2.06
C ARG A 266 0.47 17.10 -2.45
N LEU A 267 0.39 18.20 -1.70
CA LEU A 267 -0.51 19.30 -1.97
C LEU A 267 -0.24 19.94 -3.33
N LEU A 268 1.03 20.15 -3.66
CA LEU A 268 1.44 20.66 -4.97
C LEU A 268 1.01 19.73 -6.11
N VAL A 269 1.21 18.42 -5.95
CA VAL A 269 0.79 17.43 -6.95
C VAL A 269 -0.73 17.42 -7.12
N LEU A 270 -1.50 17.38 -6.03
CA LEU A 270 -2.96 17.36 -6.12
C LEU A 270 -3.54 18.67 -6.69
N LEU A 271 -2.93 19.82 -6.39
CA LEU A 271 -3.29 21.10 -7.02
C LEU A 271 -2.90 21.14 -8.50
N PHE A 272 -1.77 20.54 -8.89
CA PHE A 272 -1.37 20.43 -10.28
C PHE A 272 -2.31 19.53 -11.09
N LEU A 273 -2.83 18.46 -10.48
CA LEU A 273 -3.81 17.57 -11.10
C LEU A 273 -5.26 18.09 -11.02
N SER A 274 -5.57 19.03 -10.13
CA SER A 274 -6.93 19.56 -9.96
C SER A 274 -7.60 20.09 -11.24
N PRO A 275 -6.94 20.84 -12.16
CA PRO A 275 -7.58 21.30 -13.40
C PRO A 275 -7.89 20.15 -14.38
N LEU A 276 -7.18 19.03 -14.26
CA LEU A 276 -7.38 17.85 -15.10
C LEU A 276 -8.55 17.02 -14.56
N LEU A 277 -8.65 16.92 -13.24
CA LEU A 277 -9.79 16.30 -12.56
C LEU A 277 -11.08 17.08 -12.78
N SER A 278 -11.07 18.42 -12.66
CA SER A 278 -12.28 19.23 -12.81
C SER A 278 -12.92 19.15 -14.19
N ARG A 279 -12.20 18.64 -15.20
CA ARG A 279 -12.71 18.40 -16.57
C ARG A 279 -13.34 17.03 -16.76
N LEU A 280 -12.94 16.04 -15.94
CA LEU A 280 -13.37 14.64 -16.05
C LEU A 280 -14.35 14.25 -14.95
N ALA A 281 -14.46 15.07 -13.91
CA ALA A 281 -15.26 14.85 -12.72
C ALA A 281 -16.10 16.09 -12.43
N ASP A 282 -17.42 15.97 -12.53
CA ASP A 282 -18.33 16.98 -12.01
C ASP A 282 -18.10 17.12 -10.49
N GLY A 283 -17.51 18.24 -10.06
CA GLY A 283 -17.47 18.63 -8.65
C GLY A 283 -16.12 18.50 -7.91
N PHE A 284 -15.01 18.18 -8.58
CA PHE A 284 -13.70 18.21 -7.90
C PHE A 284 -13.30 19.65 -7.54
N SER A 285 -13.30 19.99 -6.25
CA SER A 285 -12.97 21.32 -5.74
C SER A 285 -11.61 21.33 -5.03
N TRP A 286 -10.96 22.50 -4.96
CA TRP A 286 -9.71 22.67 -4.21
C TRP A 286 -9.85 22.26 -2.72
N ARG A 287 -11.06 22.37 -2.15
CA ARG A 287 -11.36 21.92 -0.78
C ARG A 287 -11.22 20.41 -0.65
N TRP A 288 -11.63 19.65 -1.66
CA TRP A 288 -11.49 18.19 -1.68
C TRP A 288 -10.01 17.82 -1.74
N ALA A 289 -9.21 18.50 -2.56
CA ALA A 289 -7.75 18.29 -2.58
C ALA A 289 -7.11 18.50 -1.21
N PHE A 290 -7.46 19.57 -0.49
CA PHE A 290 -6.96 19.80 0.87
C PHE A 290 -7.37 18.69 1.85
N ILE A 291 -8.63 18.23 1.78
CA ILE A 291 -9.11 17.12 2.62
C ILE A 291 -8.34 15.83 2.31
N MET A 292 -8.12 15.52 1.03
CA MET A 292 -7.37 14.33 0.62
C MET A 292 -5.93 14.34 1.16
N VAL A 293 -5.22 15.47 1.07
CA VAL A 293 -3.87 15.63 1.63
C VAL A 293 -3.87 15.41 3.14
N TRP A 294 -4.82 16.02 3.86
CA TRP A 294 -4.91 15.93 5.32
C TRP A 294 -5.40 14.56 5.82
N SER A 295 -6.13 13.83 4.98
CA SER A 295 -6.60 12.49 5.30
C SER A 295 -5.54 11.40 5.14
N GLU A 296 -4.43 11.69 4.44
CA GLU A 296 -3.39 10.71 4.16
C GLU A 296 -2.65 10.33 5.45
N MET A 297 -2.87 9.11 5.92
CA MET A 297 -2.11 8.52 7.01
C MET A 297 -1.03 7.60 6.46
N LYS A 298 0.17 7.70 7.03
CA LYS A 298 1.25 6.74 6.83
C LYS A 298 1.03 5.59 7.83
N GLY A 299 1.24 4.34 7.41
CA GLY A 299 0.95 3.20 8.29
C GLY A 299 1.69 1.92 7.94
N VAL A 300 1.01 0.78 8.09
CA VAL A 300 1.59 -0.58 8.01
C VAL A 300 2.38 -0.84 6.73
N PRO A 301 1.89 -0.49 5.52
CA PRO A 301 2.64 -0.75 4.29
C PRO A 301 4.04 -0.12 4.29
N ASN A 302 4.16 1.11 4.81
CA ASN A 302 5.44 1.82 4.89
C ASN A 302 6.40 1.10 5.83
N ILE A 303 5.88 0.62 6.96
CA ILE A 303 6.72 -0.07 7.94
C ILE A 303 7.20 -1.41 7.41
N ASN A 304 6.29 -2.17 6.78
CA ASN A 304 6.63 -3.45 6.19
C ASN A 304 7.75 -3.28 5.15
N MET A 305 7.65 -2.28 4.28
CA MET A 305 8.71 -1.99 3.30
C MET A 305 10.00 -1.47 3.95
N ALA A 306 9.92 -0.63 4.98
CA ALA A 306 11.09 -0.15 5.71
C ALA A 306 11.84 -1.28 6.43
N LEU A 307 11.11 -2.23 7.01
CA LEU A 307 11.68 -3.42 7.64
C LEU A 307 12.28 -4.37 6.60
N LEU A 308 11.55 -4.67 5.53
CA LEU A 308 12.06 -5.48 4.41
C LEU A 308 13.36 -4.88 3.84
N PHE A 309 13.42 -3.55 3.68
CA PHE A 309 14.64 -2.88 3.25
C PHE A 309 15.79 -3.10 4.25
N ALA A 310 15.52 -2.88 5.53
CA ALA A 310 16.54 -2.90 6.56
C ALA A 310 17.02 -4.30 6.98
N TYR A 311 16.25 -5.34 6.70
CA TYR A 311 16.59 -6.74 7.03
C TYR A 311 16.84 -7.61 5.81
N SER A 312 16.63 -7.10 4.59
CA SER A 312 17.12 -7.80 3.40
C SER A 312 18.65 -7.95 3.49
N ASP A 313 19.15 -9.19 3.46
CA ASP A 313 20.56 -9.59 3.45
C ASP A 313 21.33 -9.13 2.19
N LEU A 314 20.68 -8.37 1.33
CA LEU A 314 21.27 -7.76 0.16
C LEU A 314 22.16 -6.57 0.59
N PRO A 315 23.26 -6.29 -0.15
CA PRO A 315 24.26 -5.26 0.21
C PRO A 315 23.75 -3.85 -0.11
N PHE A 316 22.54 -3.53 0.35
CA PHE A 316 21.92 -2.21 0.29
C PHE A 316 22.53 -1.34 1.39
N GLY A 317 23.73 -0.81 1.12
CA GLY A 317 24.35 0.21 1.96
C GLY A 317 24.90 -0.28 3.30
N SER A 318 25.66 0.60 3.97
CA SER A 318 26.20 0.35 5.32
C SER A 318 25.07 0.14 6.33
N GLU A 319 25.29 -0.61 7.43
CA GLU A 319 24.31 -0.78 8.52
C GLU A 319 23.75 0.55 9.06
N ARG A 320 24.51 1.64 8.93
CA ARG A 320 24.08 3.00 9.26
C ARG A 320 22.94 3.51 8.39
N GLU A 321 22.94 3.17 7.09
CA GLU A 321 21.92 3.57 6.12
C GLU A 321 20.59 2.86 6.41
N LYS A 322 20.65 1.55 6.65
CA LYS A 322 19.49 0.73 7.04
C LYS A 322 18.88 1.22 8.36
N SER A 323 19.72 1.63 9.31
CA SER A 323 19.29 2.22 10.59
C SER A 323 18.65 3.61 10.40
N GLN A 324 19.19 4.46 9.53
CA GLN A 324 18.63 5.79 9.27
C GLN A 324 17.28 5.74 8.55
N VAL A 325 17.12 4.85 7.56
CA VAL A 325 15.83 4.66 6.87
C VAL A 325 14.77 4.11 7.83
N LYS A 326 15.14 3.15 8.70
CA LYS A 326 14.28 2.69 9.81
C LYS A 326 13.82 3.84 10.70
N LYS A 327 14.77 4.66 11.16
CA LYS A 327 14.50 5.79 12.06
C LYS A 327 13.57 6.83 11.44
N HIS A 328 13.88 7.29 10.23
CA HIS A 328 13.09 8.35 9.58
C HIS A 328 11.71 7.86 9.16
N SER A 329 11.60 6.63 8.65
CA SER A 329 10.28 6.06 8.32
C SER A 329 9.41 5.96 9.58
N PHE A 330 9.98 5.52 10.71
CA PHE A 330 9.27 5.42 11.98
C PHE A 330 8.88 6.78 12.57
N PHE A 331 9.74 7.79 12.51
CA PHE A 331 9.39 9.12 13.00
C PHE A 331 8.31 9.79 12.12
N ILE A 332 8.35 9.59 10.80
CA ILE A 332 7.31 10.07 9.87
C ILE A 332 5.96 9.39 10.12
N LEU A 333 5.94 8.21 10.75
CA LEU A 333 4.73 7.48 11.11
C LEU A 333 4.14 7.86 12.48
N ASN A 334 4.93 8.45 13.37
CA ASN A 334 4.51 8.84 14.73
C ASN A 334 4.19 10.34 14.86
N ILE A 335 4.23 11.09 13.75
CA ILE A 335 3.78 12.48 13.62
C ILE A 335 2.45 12.45 12.89
#